data_AF-A0A847W5W2-F1
#
_entry.id   AF-A0A847W5W2-F1
#
_cell.length_a   1.000
_cell.length_b   1.000
_cell.length_c   1.000
_cell.angle_alpha   90.00
_cell.angle_beta   90.00
_cell.angle_gamma   90.00
#
_symmetry.space_group_name_H-M   'P 1'
#
loop_
_entity.id
_entity.type
_entity.pdbx_description
1 polymer ?
#
loop_
_entity_poly.entity_id
_entity_poly.type
_entity_poly.pdbx_seq_one_letter_code
_entity_poly.pdbx_strand_id
1 'polypeptide(L)' 'MKKAKISKLIRKHSVVSHSGHNVSHAKNRTKRKFKYNLHAVTVVLNGVKKKIRVPTSQLRQLRKAGLTTHYQKPTE' A
#
# COMPACT_ATOMS: atom_id res chain seq x y z
N MET A 1 7.12 -8.60 14.93
CA MET A 1 7.76 -8.08 13.69
C MET A 1 8.84 -7.06 14.08
N LYS A 2 10.07 -7.15 13.56
CA LYS A 2 11.10 -6.12 13.80
C LYS A 2 10.59 -4.74 13.32
N LYS A 3 10.79 -3.65 14.09
CA LYS A 3 10.33 -2.27 13.79
C LYS A 3 10.55 -1.84 12.33
N ALA A 4 11.69 -2.23 11.74
CA ALA A 4 12.04 -1.96 10.34
C ALA A 4 11.05 -2.51 9.31
N LYS A 5 10.38 -3.63 9.61
CA LYS A 5 9.43 -4.28 8.69
C LYS A 5 8.08 -3.54 8.66
N ILE A 6 7.65 -3.02 9.82
CA ILE A 6 6.43 -2.19 9.94
C ILE A 6 6.65 -0.81 9.32
N SER A 7 7.83 -0.20 9.49
CA SER A 7 8.10 1.11 8.89
C SER A 7 8.04 1.05 7.36
N LYS A 8 8.54 -0.03 6.73
CA LYS A 8 8.46 -0.25 5.27
C LYS A 8 7.02 -0.32 4.74
N LEU A 9 6.09 -0.88 5.53
CA LEU A 9 4.67 -1.02 5.21
C LEU A 9 3.88 0.30 5.26
N ILE A 10 4.43 1.31 5.93
CA ILE A 10 3.72 2.56 6.25
C ILE A 10 4.40 3.77 5.59
N ARG A 11 5.46 3.53 4.80
CA ARG A 11 6.09 4.58 4.00
C ARG A 11 5.06 5.23 3.07
N LYS A 12 5.21 6.55 2.88
CA LYS A 12 4.40 7.30 1.92
C LYS A 12 4.74 6.80 0.51
N HIS A 13 3.74 6.31 -0.20
CA HIS A 13 3.88 5.91 -1.59
C HIS A 13 3.59 7.11 -2.50
N SER A 14 4.37 7.24 -3.58
CA SER A 14 4.03 8.14 -4.69
C SER A 14 2.70 7.71 -5.32
N VAL A 15 2.02 8.62 -6.02
CA VAL A 15 0.80 8.26 -6.76
C VAL A 15 1.16 7.40 -7.99
N VAL A 16 2.32 7.68 -8.59
CA VAL A 16 2.86 6.98 -9.76
C VAL A 16 3.85 5.93 -9.30
N SER A 17 3.69 4.70 -9.79
CA SER A 17 4.60 3.58 -9.56
C SER A 17 5.78 3.65 -10.53
N HIS A 18 5.49 3.66 -11.84
CA HIS A 18 6.48 3.66 -12.90
C HIS A 18 5.89 4.25 -14.19
N SER A 19 6.74 4.64 -15.13
CA SER A 19 6.39 5.19 -16.44
C SER A 19 6.70 4.18 -17.55
N GLY A 20 5.72 3.87 -18.40
CA GLY A 20 5.95 3.07 -19.60
C GLY A 20 5.12 3.56 -20.77
N HIS A 21 4.68 2.65 -21.64
CA HIS A 21 3.96 2.99 -22.86
C HIS A 21 2.67 2.19 -23.01
N ASN A 22 1.63 2.79 -23.61
CA ASN A 22 0.59 2.03 -24.29
C ASN A 22 1.09 1.68 -25.69
N VAL A 23 0.93 0.41 -26.08
CA VAL A 23 1.41 -0.11 -27.36
C VAL A 23 0.20 -0.56 -28.17
N SER A 24 0.07 -0.07 -29.40
CA SER A 24 -0.97 -0.53 -30.33
C SER A 24 -0.57 -1.85 -31.01
N HIS A 25 -1.50 -2.46 -31.75
CA HIS A 25 -1.21 -3.63 -32.58
C HIS A 25 -0.09 -3.35 -33.60
N ALA A 26 -0.06 -2.14 -34.17
CA ALA A 26 1.01 -1.66 -35.06
C ALA A 26 2.30 -1.25 -34.33
N LYS A 27 2.42 -1.54 -33.02
CA LYS A 27 3.54 -1.19 -32.14
C LYS A 27 3.78 0.32 -31.96
N ASN A 28 2.77 1.16 -32.20
CA ASN A 28 2.85 2.59 -31.88
C ASN A 28 2.86 2.78 -30.36
N ARG A 29 3.83 3.54 -29.85
CA ARG A 29 4.06 3.73 -28.41
C ARG A 29 3.63 5.12 -27.96
N THR A 30 2.72 5.20 -26.99
CA THR A 30 2.34 6.47 -26.34
C THR A 30 2.70 6.44 -24.86
N LYS A 31 3.26 7.53 -24.31
CA LYS A 31 3.72 7.59 -22.92
C LYS A 31 2.55 7.41 -21.94
N ARG A 32 2.72 6.54 -20.95
CA ARG A 32 1.73 6.27 -19.89
C ARG A 32 2.39 6.21 -18.51
N LYS A 33 1.76 6.85 -17.53
CA LYS A 33 2.12 6.72 -16.11
C LYS A 33 1.26 5.61 -15.47
N PHE A 34 1.89 4.59 -14.89
CA PHE A 34 1.21 3.56 -14.12
C PHE A 34 1.07 4.01 -12.67
N LYS A 35 -0.17 4.10 -12.18
CA LYS A 35 -0.49 4.56 -10.82
C LYS A 35 -0.56 3.38 -9.86
N TYR A 36 -0.21 3.60 -8.59
CA TYR A 36 -0.52 2.63 -7.54
C TYR A 36 -2.01 2.64 -7.23
N ASN A 37 -2.56 1.47 -6.88
CA ASN A 37 -3.92 1.34 -6.35
C ASN A 37 -3.93 1.70 -4.85
N LEU A 38 -3.84 3.00 -4.55
CA LEU A 38 -3.73 3.53 -3.19
C LEU A 38 -5.10 3.69 -2.52
N HIS A 39 -5.27 3.07 -1.35
CA HIS A 39 -6.46 3.17 -0.52
C HIS A 39 -6.16 3.90 0.79
N ALA A 40 -7.11 4.71 1.25
CA ALA A 40 -7.00 5.37 2.55
C ALA A 40 -7.43 4.39 3.65
N VAL A 41 -6.51 4.06 4.56
CA VAL A 41 -6.73 3.09 5.64
C VAL A 41 -6.31 3.70 6.97
N THR A 42 -7.08 3.38 8.01
CA THR A 42 -6.73 3.70 9.39
C THR A 42 -5.99 2.51 10.01
N VAL A 43 -4.77 2.76 10.49
CA VAL A 43 -3.95 1.78 11.23
C VAL A 43 -3.65 2.29 12.62
N VAL A 44 -3.55 1.36 13.56
CA VAL A 44 -3.16 1.64 14.95
C VAL A 44 -1.66 1.45 15.07
N LEU A 45 -0.94 2.53 15.37
CA LEU A 45 0.51 2.53 15.56
C LEU A 45 0.81 3.01 16.96
N ASN A 46 1.39 2.13 17.80
CA ASN A 46 1.73 2.44 19.18
C ASN A 46 0.55 3.08 19.96
N GLY A 47 -0.67 2.56 19.76
CA GLY A 47 -1.90 3.08 20.37
C GLY A 47 -2.56 4.26 19.65
N VAL A 48 -1.87 4.93 18.71
CA VAL A 48 -2.41 6.07 17.97
C VAL A 48 -3.01 5.64 16.63
N LYS A 49 -4.25 6.05 16.37
CA LYS A 49 -4.92 5.85 15.07
C LYS A 49 -4.35 6.85 14.06
N LYS A 50 -3.78 6.37 12.95
CA LYS A 50 -3.29 7.20 11.84
C LYS A 50 -3.94 6.77 10.52
N LYS A 51 -4.37 7.76 9.74
CA LYS A 51 -4.88 7.57 8.38
C LYS A 51 -3.74 7.67 7.38
N ILE A 52 -3.49 6.61 6.62
CA ILE A 52 -2.41 6.52 5.64
C ILE A 52 -2.93 6.00 4.30
N ARG A 53 -2.25 6.35 3.20
CA ARG A 53 -2.55 5.82 1.86
C ARG A 53 -1.61 4.67 1.53
N VAL A 54 -2.18 3.49 1.30
CA VAL A 54 -1.42 2.24 1.20
C VAL A 54 -1.88 1.47 -0.05
N PRO A 55 -0.96 0.84 -0.81
CA PRO A 55 -1.31 -0.11 -1.86
C PRO A 55 -2.04 -1.34 -1.32
N THR A 56 -2.89 -1.97 -2.15
CA THR A 56 -3.64 -3.18 -1.78
C THR A 56 -2.76 -4.35 -1.30
N SER A 57 -1.56 -4.52 -1.85
CA SER A 57 -0.61 -5.56 -1.44
C SER A 57 -0.14 -5.40 0.02
N GLN A 58 0.10 -4.16 0.44
CA GLN A 58 0.49 -3.82 1.80
C GLN A 58 -0.72 -3.81 2.74
N LEU A 59 -1.91 -3.42 2.26
CA LEU A 59 -3.17 -3.55 3.01
C LEU A 59 -3.38 -5.02 3.45
N ARG A 60 -3.16 -5.99 2.55
CA ARG A 60 -3.23 -7.42 2.90
C ARG A 60 -2.25 -7.80 4.01
N GLN A 61 -1.04 -7.27 3.98
CA GLN A 61 -0.03 -7.51 5.02
C GLN A 61 -0.41 -6.87 6.36
N LEU A 62 -0.98 -5.65 6.34
CA LEU A 62 -1.47 -4.96 7.53
C LEU A 62 -2.62 -5.73 8.19
N ARG A 63 -3.55 -6.27 7.39
CA ARG A 63 -4.61 -7.18 7.88
C ARG A 63 -4.02 -8.43 8.53
N LYS A 64 -3.07 -9.10 7.86
CA LYS A 64 -2.39 -10.28 8.43
C LYS A 64 -1.60 -9.94 9.70
N ALA A 65 -1.13 -8.70 9.85
CA ALA A 65 -0.42 -8.26 11.05
C ALA A 65 -1.34 -7.86 12.21
N GLY A 66 -2.66 -7.74 11.99
CA GLY A 66 -3.60 -7.30 13.02
C GLY A 66 -3.51 -5.79 13.35
N LEU A 67 -2.89 -5.00 12.47
CA LEU A 67 -2.67 -3.55 12.69
C LEU A 67 -3.86 -2.68 12.26
N THR A 68 -4.82 -3.29 11.57
CA THR A 68 -6.05 -2.66 11.08
C THR A 68 -7.14 -2.63 12.15
N THR A 69 -7.96 -1.58 12.16
CA THR A 69 -9.04 -1.40 13.15
C THR A 69 -10.08 -2.52 13.15
N HIS A 70 -10.39 -3.10 11.99
CA HIS A 70 -11.46 -4.10 11.83
C HIS A 70 -11.03 -5.55 12.09
N TYR A 71 -9.72 -5.83 12.15
CA TYR A 71 -9.21 -7.18 12.38
C TYR A 71 -8.03 -7.10 13.32
N GLN A 72 -8.29 -7.45 14.58
CA GLN A 72 -7.26 -7.73 15.57
C GLN A 72 -7.04 -9.23 15.59
N LYS A 73 -5.79 -9.66 15.63
CA LYS A 73 -5.50 -11.07 15.87
C LYS A 73 -5.86 -11.38 17.32
N PRO A 74 -6.59 -12.48 17.59
CA PRO A 74 -6.76 -12.93 18.97
C PRO A 74 -5.37 -13.20 19.54
N THR A 75 -5.08 -12.56 20.66
CA THR A 75 -3.96 -12.92 21.54
C THR A 75 -4.40 -14.16 22.28
N GLU A 76 -3.80 -15.30 21.94
CA GLU A 76 -3.76 -16.49 22.82
C GLU A 76 -2.87 -16.19 24.03
#